data_AF-A0A957KRM0-F1
#
_entry.id   AF-A0A957KRM0-F1
#
_cell.length_a   1.000
_cell.length_b   1.000
_cell.length_c   1.000
_cell.angle_alpha   90.00
_cell.angle_beta   90.00
_cell.angle_gamma   90.00
#
_symmetry.space_group_name_H-M   'P 1'
#
loop_
_entity.id
_entity.type
_entity.pdbx_description
1 polymer ?
#
loop_
_entity_poly.entity_id
_entity_poly.type
_entity_poly.pdbx_seq_one_letter_code
_entity_poly.pdbx_strand_id
1 'polypeptide(L)'
;AMLPQVTGLALALGTMVGGALIAEIVFSYPGLGTTLLNGVMGQDYPLISASTLIITFMVLLATFVLEILYGVIDPRIKATQSD
;
A
#
# COMPACT_ATOMS: atom_id res chain seq x y z
N ALA A 1 -7.00 1.90 -22.25
CA ALA A 1 -6.61 0.61 -21.63
C ALA A 1 -6.02 0.86 -20.23
N MET A 2 -6.73 0.47 -19.15
CA MET A 2 -6.38 0.80 -17.74
C MET A 2 -5.57 -0.29 -17.01
N LEU A 3 -5.42 -1.48 -17.59
CA LEU A 3 -4.73 -2.64 -17.00
C LEU A 3 -3.25 -2.40 -16.60
N PRO A 4 -2.44 -1.61 -17.34
CA PRO A 4 -1.03 -1.43 -16.99
C PRO A 4 -0.81 -0.61 -15.70
N GLN A 5 -1.65 0.39 -15.43
CA GLN A 5 -1.50 1.27 -14.27
C GLN A 5 -1.81 0.56 -12.96
N VAL A 6 -2.89 -0.23 -12.91
CA VAL A 6 -3.27 -0.98 -11.70
C VAL A 6 -2.22 -2.02 -11.34
N THR A 7 -1.72 -2.74 -12.34
CA THR A 7 -0.69 -3.77 -12.14
C THR A 7 0.65 -3.14 -11.71
N GLY A 8 1.02 -2.00 -12.31
CA GLY A 8 2.21 -1.25 -11.92
C GLY A 8 2.15 -0.70 -10.50
N LEU A 9 0.98 -0.21 -10.07
CA LEU A 9 0.75 0.27 -8.71
C LEU A 9 0.80 -0.88 -7.69
N ALA A 10 0.22 -2.04 -8.00
CA ALA A 10 0.29 -3.22 -7.14
C ALA A 10 1.75 -3.69 -6.93
N LEU A 11 2.55 -3.70 -8.00
CA LEU A 11 3.97 -4.00 -7.95
C LEU A 11 4.75 -2.98 -7.08
N ALA A 12 4.49 -1.68 -7.28
CA ALA A 12 5.14 -0.62 -6.51
C ALA A 12 4.78 -0.67 -5.01
N LEU A 13 3.53 -0.95 -4.68
CA LEU A 13 3.11 -1.12 -3.28
C LEU A 13 3.75 -2.36 -2.65
N GLY A 14 3.83 -3.47 -3.39
CA GLY A 14 4.48 -4.69 -2.91
C GLY A 14 5.96 -4.47 -2.58
N THR A 15 6.70 -3.78 -3.46
CA THR A 15 8.10 -3.44 -3.19
C THR A 15 8.27 -2.42 -2.08
N MET A 16 7.34 -1.46 -1.95
CA MET A 16 7.36 -0.46 -0.88
C MET A 16 7.17 -1.09 0.50
N VAL A 17 6.19 -1.99 0.65
CA VAL A 17 5.92 -2.69 1.92
C VAL A 17 7.09 -3.61 2.29
N GLY A 18 7.66 -4.33 1.33
CA GLY A 18 8.84 -5.16 1.56
C GLY A 18 10.06 -4.34 1.97
N GLY A 19 10.31 -3.21 1.32
CA GLY A 19 11.39 -2.29 1.67
C GLY A 19 11.22 -1.66 3.06
N ALA A 20 9.98 -1.28 3.41
CA ALA A 20 9.65 -0.75 4.73
C ALA A 20 9.92 -1.78 5.84
N LEU A 21 9.54 -3.05 5.64
CA LEU A 21 9.84 -4.12 6.60
C LEU A 21 11.33 -4.31 6.81
N ILE A 22 12.12 -4.33 5.72
CA ILE A 22 13.59 -4.46 5.82
C ILE A 22 14.18 -3.27 6.59
N ALA A 23 13.72 -2.05 6.31
CA ALA A 23 14.16 -0.86 7.03
C ALA A 23 13.80 -0.94 8.53
N GLU A 24 12.59 -1.39 8.89
CA GLU A 24 12.19 -1.57 10.29
C GLU A 24 13.09 -2.57 11.03
N ILE A 25 13.47 -3.67 10.39
CA ILE A 25 14.35 -4.69 10.97
C ILE A 25 15.78 -4.17 11.13
N VAL A 26 16.34 -3.54 10.08
CA VAL A 26 17.74 -3.07 10.09
C VAL A 26 17.93 -1.93 11.08
N PHE A 27 16.99 -1.00 11.16
CA PHE A 27 17.06 0.15 12.06
C PHE A 27 16.45 -0.10 13.44
N SER A 28 15.94 -1.30 13.71
CA SER A 28 15.21 -1.64 14.95
C SER A 28 14.10 -0.63 15.27
N TYR A 29 13.44 -0.11 14.24
CA TYR A 29 12.36 0.87 14.40
C TYR A 29 11.02 0.13 14.44
N PRO A 30 10.27 0.22 15.55
CA PRO A 30 9.02 -0.52 15.70
C PRO A 30 7.98 0.04 14.74
N GLY A 31 7.48 -0.82 13.84
CA GLY A 31 6.48 -0.47 12.84
C GLY A 31 5.42 -1.54 12.67
N LEU A 32 4.50 -1.29 11.73
CA LEU A 32 3.40 -2.22 11.46
C LEU A 32 3.89 -3.50 10.78
N GLY A 33 4.98 -3.44 9.99
CA GLY A 33 5.56 -4.60 9.33
C GLY A 33 6.15 -5.60 10.32
N THR A 34 6.95 -5.11 11.26
CA THR A 34 7.55 -5.88 12.34
C THR A 34 6.49 -6.41 13.32
N THR A 35 5.43 -5.65 13.60
CA THR A 35 4.30 -6.10 14.41
C THR A 35 3.55 -7.27 13.75
N LEU A 36 3.31 -7.18 12.44
CA LEU A 36 2.67 -8.25 11.67
C LEU A 36 3.58 -9.49 11.62
N LEU A 37 4.89 -9.31 11.41
CA LEU A 37 5.86 -10.41 11.44
C LEU A 37 5.90 -11.12 12.80
N ASN A 38 5.87 -10.36 13.89
CA ASN A 38 5.79 -10.92 15.24
C ASN A 38 4.47 -11.68 15.47
N GLY A 39 3.34 -11.18 14.97
CA GLY A 39 2.06 -11.89 15.02
C GLY A 39 2.10 -13.22 14.24
N VAL A 40 2.76 -13.24 13.08
CA VAL A 40 2.95 -14.47 12.29
C VAL A 40 3.83 -15.48 13.03
N MET A 41 4.93 -15.02 13.64
CA MET A 41 5.83 -15.90 14.42
C MET A 41 5.16 -16.42 15.70
N GLY A 42 4.33 -15.60 16.35
CA GLY A 42 3.56 -15.97 17.55
C GLY A 42 2.25 -16.71 17.24
N GLN A 43 1.89 -16.88 15.97
CA GLN A 43 0.60 -17.43 15.50
C GLN A 43 -0.63 -16.72 16.11
N ASP A 44 -0.49 -15.44 16.45
CA ASP A 44 -1.56 -14.61 17.00
C ASP A 44 -2.45 -14.08 15.87
N TYR A 45 -3.40 -14.92 15.45
CA TYR A 45 -4.36 -14.58 14.39
C TYR A 45 -5.08 -13.24 14.59
N PRO A 46 -5.54 -12.87 15.82
CA PRO A 46 -6.19 -11.56 16.02
C PRO A 46 -5.26 -10.38 15.71
N LEU A 47 -3.98 -10.48 16.07
CA LEU A 47 -2.98 -9.44 15.83
C LEU A 47 -2.65 -9.31 14.35
N ILE A 48 -2.52 -10.44 13.64
CA ILE A 48 -2.31 -10.47 12.19
C ILE A 48 -3.49 -9.82 11.46
N SER A 49 -4.72 -10.18 11.84
CA SER A 49 -5.93 -9.63 11.20
C SER A 49 -6.07 -8.13 11.46
N ALA A 50 -5.82 -7.66 12.70
CA ALA A 50 -5.89 -6.24 13.03
C ALA A 50 -4.82 -5.41 12.31
N SER A 51 -3.57 -5.88 12.30
CA SER A 51 -2.47 -5.20 11.59
C SER A 51 -2.70 -5.16 10.08
N THR A 52 -3.15 -6.26 9.48
CA THR A 52 -3.50 -6.31 8.06
C THR A 52 -4.62 -5.33 7.73
N LEU A 53 -5.67 -5.24 8.55
CA LEU A 53 -6.78 -4.30 8.36
C LEU A 53 -6.28 -2.85 8.33
N ILE A 54 -5.42 -2.46 9.28
CA ILE A 54 -4.85 -1.11 9.36
C ILE A 54 -4.02 -0.80 8.10
N ILE A 55 -3.17 -1.73 7.67
CA ILE A 55 -2.35 -1.55 6.46
C ILE A 55 -3.24 -1.41 5.23
N THR A 56 -4.24 -2.27 5.07
CA THR A 56 -5.19 -2.20 3.95
C THR A 56 -5.94 -0.86 3.96
N PHE A 57 -6.39 -0.39 5.12
CA PHE A 57 -7.08 0.89 5.24
C PHE A 57 -6.17 2.07 4.84
N MET A 58 -4.91 2.06 5.28
CA MET A 58 -3.92 3.09 4.91
C MET A 58 -3.63 3.09 3.41
N VAL A 59 -3.48 1.91 2.81
CA VAL A 59 -3.29 1.79 1.35
C VAL A 59 -4.52 2.30 0.61
N LEU A 60 -5.73 1.92 1.02
CA LEU A 60 -6.98 2.42 0.43
C LEU A 60 -7.07 3.94 0.49
N LEU A 61 -6.74 4.51 1.65
CA LEU A 61 -6.76 5.95 1.86
C LEU A 61 -5.71 6.65 0.97
N ALA A 62 -4.50 6.11 0.87
CA ALA A 62 -3.46 6.61 -0.03
C ALA A 62 -3.87 6.53 -1.51
N THR A 63 -4.46 5.40 -1.94
CA THR A 63 -4.97 5.26 -3.31
C THR A 63 -6.13 6.22 -3.58
N PHE A 64 -7.00 6.45 -2.61
CA PHE A 64 -8.11 7.41 -2.73
C PHE A 64 -7.59 8.86 -2.82
N VAL A 65 -6.59 9.23 -2.02
CA VAL A 65 -5.93 10.54 -2.15
C VAL A 65 -5.27 10.67 -3.52
N LEU A 66 -4.60 9.63 -4.02
CA LEU A 66 -4.01 9.64 -5.35
C LEU A 66 -5.07 9.87 -6.43
N GLU A 67 -6.22 9.18 -6.38
CA GLU A 67 -7.31 9.40 -7.33
C GLU A 67 -7.85 10.83 -7.30
N ILE A 68 -8.05 11.41 -6.12
CA ILE A 68 -8.44 12.82 -5.98
C ILE A 68 -7.36 13.74 -6.56
N LEU A 69 -6.10 13.49 -6.21
CA LEU A 69 -4.97 14.29 -6.66
C LEU A 69 -4.80 14.24 -8.17
N TYR A 70 -4.92 13.06 -8.78
CA TYR A 70 -4.95 12.89 -10.24
C TYR A 70 -6.14 13.61 -10.87
N GLY A 71 -7.32 13.56 -10.24
CA GLY A 71 -8.50 14.30 -10.70
C GLY A 71 -8.35 15.83 -10.66
N VAL A 72 -7.55 16.36 -9.73
CA VAL A 72 -7.32 17.80 -9.55
C VAL A 72 -6.12 18.31 -10.36
N ILE A 73 -5.01 17.57 -10.36
CA ILE A 73 -3.76 17.99 -11.02
C ILE A 73 -3.83 17.82 -12.54
N ASP A 74 -4.56 16.82 -13.04
CA ASP A 74 -4.46 16.46 -14.45
C ASP A 74 -5.81 16.46 -15.19
N PRO A 75 -6.33 17.65 -15.57
CA PRO A 75 -7.51 17.77 -16.43
C PRO A 75 -7.30 17.22 -17.86
N ARG A 76 -6.08 16.79 -18.23
CA ARG A 76 -5.74 16.26 -19.56
C ARG A 76 -6.11 14.79 -19.78
N ILE A 77 -6.32 14.00 -18.72
CA ILE A 77 -6.69 12.57 -18.84
C ILE A 77 -8.09 12.40 -19.47
N LYS A 78 -8.91 13.45 -19.45
CA LYS A 78 -10.24 13.47 -20.08
C LYS A 78 -10.20 13.27 -21.62
N ALA A 79 -9.09 13.57 -22.29
CA ALA A 79 -8.98 13.48 -23.75
C ALA A 79 -8.63 12.06 -24.25
N THR A 80 -7.87 11.26 -23.49
CA THR A 80 -7.41 9.92 -23.93
C THR A 80 -8.42 8.80 -23.65
N GLN A 81 -9.45 9.04 -22.84
CA GLN A 81 -10.54 8.06 -22.64
C GLN A 81 -11.67 8.20 -23.66
N SER A 82 -11.55 9.11 -24.63
CA SER A 82 -12.55 9.32 -25.70
C SER A 82 -12.22 8.58 -27.01
N ASP A 83 -11.20 7.71 -27.05
CA ASP A 83 -10.91 6.79 -28.15
C ASP A 83 -10.81 5.33 -27.68
#